data_AF-A6HXH2-F1
#
_entry.id   AF-A6HXH2-F1
#
_cell.length_a   1.000
_cell.length_b   1.000
_cell.length_c   1.000
_cell.angle_alpha   90.00
_cell.angle_beta   90.00
_cell.angle_gamma   90.00
#
_symmetry.space_group_name_H-M   'P 1'
#
loop_
_entity.id
_entity.type
_entity.pdbx_description
1 polymer ?
#
loop_
_entity_poly.entity_id
_entity_poly.type
_entity_poly.pdbx_seq_one_letter_code
_entity_poly.pdbx_strand_id
1 'polypeptide(L)'
;MAARGPRVLVVGGGIAGLGAVQRLCHHRAAPHLRVLEATACAGGRIRSERCFGFLKEHQDTFFEPPLPAKKAEAIRKLGFGTNNKIFLEFEEPFWEPDCQFIQVVWEDTSPLQDSPLSLQDTWFKKLIGFLVLPSFESSHVLCAFIAGLQSEFMETLSDEEVLLSLTQVLRRVTGNPQLPAAKSVLRSRWHSAPYTRGSYSYVAVGSTGDDLDLMAQPLPADGTGTQLQVLFAGEATHRTFYSTTHGALLSGWREADRLIGLWDSQAEQSRPRL
;
A
#
# COMPACT_ATOMS: atom_id res chain seq x y z
N MET A 1 -16.84 -22.91 -33.49
CA MET A 1 -17.12 -22.74 -32.05
C MET A 1 -16.34 -21.52 -31.58
N ALA A 2 -17.01 -20.41 -31.26
CA ALA A 2 -16.31 -19.26 -30.69
C ALA A 2 -15.65 -19.69 -29.37
N ALA A 3 -14.34 -19.45 -29.22
CA ALA A 3 -13.64 -19.69 -27.96
C ALA A 3 -14.33 -18.84 -26.89
N ARG A 4 -15.02 -19.50 -25.94
CA ARG A 4 -15.65 -18.82 -24.82
C ARG A 4 -14.52 -18.11 -24.05
N GLY A 5 -14.58 -16.78 -23.98
CA GLY A 5 -13.59 -15.94 -23.30
C GLY A 5 -13.43 -16.30 -21.81
N PRO A 6 -12.50 -15.65 -21.09
CA PRO A 6 -12.26 -15.94 -19.68
C PRO A 6 -13.57 -15.73 -18.88
N ARG A 7 -13.84 -16.67 -17.97
CA ARG A 7 -15.00 -16.59 -17.06
C ARG A 7 -14.62 -15.98 -15.72
N VAL A 8 -13.32 -15.89 -15.42
CA VAL A 8 -12.77 -15.21 -14.24
C VAL A 8 -11.65 -14.28 -14.67
N LEU A 9 -11.78 -13.02 -14.27
CA LEU A 9 -10.77 -11.98 -14.50
C LEU A 9 -10.25 -11.49 -13.15
N VAL A 10 -8.95 -11.62 -12.92
CA VAL A 10 -8.27 -11.05 -11.74
C VAL A 10 -7.54 -9.79 -12.19
N VAL A 11 -7.96 -8.63 -11.68
CA VAL A 11 -7.34 -7.34 -11.97
C VAL A 11 -6.41 -6.96 -10.82
N GLY A 12 -5.12 -6.82 -11.12
CA GLY A 12 -4.03 -6.60 -10.19
C GLY A 12 -3.25 -7.88 -9.88
N GLY A 13 -1.98 -7.92 -10.26
CA GLY A 13 -1.01 -8.98 -9.98
C GLY A 13 -0.21 -8.74 -8.70
N GLY A 14 -0.80 -8.06 -7.70
CA GLY A 14 -0.26 -7.98 -6.35
C GLY A 14 -0.44 -9.26 -5.54
N ILE A 15 0.08 -9.29 -4.31
CA ILE A 15 0.04 -10.50 -3.47
C ILE A 15 -1.40 -11.03 -3.26
N ALA A 16 -2.40 -10.15 -3.21
CA ALA A 16 -3.80 -10.54 -3.13
C ALA A 16 -4.27 -11.23 -4.43
N GLY A 17 -4.03 -10.61 -5.59
CA GLY A 17 -4.42 -11.19 -6.88
C GLY A 17 -3.66 -12.46 -7.22
N LEU A 18 -2.34 -12.48 -7.03
CA LEU A 18 -1.53 -13.69 -7.20
C LEU A 18 -1.91 -14.79 -6.21
N GLY A 19 -2.23 -14.43 -4.96
CA GLY A 19 -2.77 -15.37 -3.97
C GLY A 19 -4.09 -15.98 -4.43
N ALA A 20 -5.00 -15.17 -4.96
CA ALA A 20 -6.26 -15.65 -5.53
C ALA A 20 -6.02 -16.60 -6.71
N VAL A 21 -5.12 -16.24 -7.62
CA VAL A 21 -4.75 -17.05 -8.79
C VAL A 21 -4.15 -18.38 -8.37
N GLN A 22 -3.18 -18.37 -7.45
CA GLN A 22 -2.57 -19.59 -6.92
C GLN A 22 -3.63 -20.54 -6.38
N ARG A 23 -4.61 -20.02 -5.63
CA ARG A 23 -5.72 -20.80 -5.08
C ARG A 23 -6.63 -21.37 -6.17
N LEU A 24 -6.94 -20.58 -7.19
CA LEU A 24 -7.79 -20.95 -8.33
C LEU A 24 -7.12 -21.91 -9.33
N CYS A 25 -5.78 -21.91 -9.44
CA CYS A 25 -5.05 -22.79 -10.34
C CYS A 25 -5.23 -24.28 -10.01
N HIS A 26 -5.55 -24.61 -8.77
CA HIS A 26 -5.88 -25.98 -8.34
C HIS A 26 -7.35 -26.36 -8.60
N HIS A 27 -8.16 -25.45 -9.12
CA HIS A 27 -9.57 -25.64 -9.38
C HIS A 27 -9.85 -25.91 -10.87
N ARG A 28 -10.96 -26.59 -11.17
CA ARG A 28 -11.39 -26.87 -12.56
C ARG A 28 -11.70 -25.60 -13.38
N ALA A 29 -11.86 -24.47 -12.71
CA ALA A 29 -12.05 -23.16 -13.33
C ALA A 29 -10.74 -22.54 -13.89
N ALA A 30 -9.57 -23.12 -13.59
CA ALA A 30 -8.26 -22.59 -13.98
C ALA A 30 -8.11 -22.26 -15.48
N PRO A 31 -8.61 -23.06 -16.45
CA PRO A 31 -8.49 -22.74 -17.87
C PRO A 31 -9.25 -21.46 -18.30
N HIS A 32 -10.11 -20.94 -17.44
CA HIS A 32 -10.93 -19.75 -17.70
C HIS A 32 -10.46 -18.51 -16.94
N LEU A 33 -9.30 -18.58 -16.30
CA LEU A 33 -8.71 -17.51 -15.51
C LEU A 33 -7.79 -16.64 -16.37
N ARG A 34 -7.91 -15.33 -16.23
CA ARG A 34 -6.95 -14.37 -16.78
C ARG A 34 -6.58 -13.33 -15.73
N VAL A 35 -5.29 -13.05 -15.63
CA VAL A 35 -4.76 -11.98 -14.77
C VAL A 35 -4.45 -10.77 -15.64
N LEU A 36 -4.90 -9.60 -15.23
CA LEU A 36 -4.52 -8.32 -15.81
C LEU A 36 -3.72 -7.54 -14.78
N GLU A 37 -2.59 -6.99 -15.19
CA GLU A 37 -1.77 -6.11 -14.38
C GLU A 37 -1.57 -4.81 -15.16
N ALA A 38 -1.51 -3.68 -14.44
CA ALA A 38 -1.34 -2.36 -15.06
C ALA A 38 0.06 -2.18 -15.69
N THR A 39 0.99 -3.07 -15.36
CA THR A 39 2.39 -3.06 -15.81
C THR A 39 2.79 -4.40 -16.42
N ALA A 40 3.93 -4.44 -17.12
CA ALA A 40 4.48 -5.66 -17.69
C ALA A 40 4.98 -6.68 -16.64
N CYS A 41 5.09 -6.27 -15.37
CA CYS A 41 5.56 -7.09 -14.26
C CYS A 41 4.48 -7.27 -13.19
N ALA A 42 4.26 -8.51 -12.76
CA ALA A 42 3.45 -8.81 -11.58
C ALA A 42 4.25 -8.59 -10.28
N GLY A 43 3.55 -8.31 -9.19
CA GLY A 43 4.10 -8.15 -7.85
C GLY A 43 3.38 -7.12 -6.98
N GLY A 44 2.39 -6.39 -7.52
CA GLY A 44 1.70 -5.32 -6.79
C GLY A 44 2.72 -4.35 -6.21
N ARG A 45 2.49 -3.75 -5.03
CA ARG A 45 3.44 -2.79 -4.40
C ARG A 45 4.92 -3.21 -4.34
N ILE A 46 5.24 -4.50 -4.45
CA ILE A 46 6.62 -5.01 -4.42
C ILE A 46 7.34 -4.83 -5.77
N ARG A 47 6.63 -4.85 -6.91
CA ARG A 47 7.21 -4.70 -8.28
C ARG A 47 6.39 -3.85 -9.26
N SER A 48 5.23 -3.39 -8.81
CA SER A 48 4.20 -2.65 -9.53
C SER A 48 3.85 -1.46 -8.63
N GLU A 49 4.22 -0.25 -9.03
CA GLU A 49 4.16 0.99 -8.21
C GLU A 49 2.73 1.50 -7.86
N ARG A 50 1.73 0.61 -7.70
CA ARG A 50 0.33 0.94 -8.01
C ARG A 50 -0.69 0.21 -7.08
N CYS A 51 -1.44 0.90 -6.20
CA CYS A 51 -2.40 0.41 -5.17
C CYS A 51 -3.57 1.33 -4.65
N PHE A 52 -4.42 0.78 -3.77
CA PHE A 52 -5.70 1.28 -3.21
C PHE A 52 -6.07 2.78 -3.20
N GLY A 53 -5.16 3.72 -2.96
CA GLY A 53 -5.52 5.15 -2.95
C GLY A 53 -6.13 5.63 -4.28
N PHE A 54 -5.88 4.92 -5.38
CA PHE A 54 -6.59 5.13 -6.65
C PHE A 54 -8.12 5.09 -6.50
N LEU A 55 -8.68 4.14 -5.72
CA LEU A 55 -10.13 4.06 -5.54
C LEU A 55 -10.68 5.24 -4.74
N LYS A 56 -9.91 5.80 -3.79
CA LYS A 56 -10.34 7.00 -3.06
C LYS A 56 -10.47 8.21 -3.98
N GLU A 57 -9.57 8.35 -4.95
CA GLU A 57 -9.58 9.48 -5.90
C GLU A 57 -10.54 9.29 -7.07
N HIS A 58 -10.76 8.05 -7.53
CA HIS A 58 -11.41 7.78 -8.83
C HIS A 58 -12.68 6.93 -8.76
N GLN A 59 -13.20 6.57 -7.58
CA GLN A 59 -14.40 5.73 -7.47
C GLN A 59 -15.63 6.26 -8.24
N ASP A 60 -15.77 7.58 -8.36
CA ASP A 60 -16.93 8.22 -8.99
C ASP A 60 -16.87 8.15 -10.53
N THR A 61 -15.70 7.87 -11.11
CA THR A 61 -15.50 7.82 -12.57
C THR A 61 -15.04 6.45 -13.07
N PHE A 62 -14.55 5.58 -12.18
CA PHE A 62 -13.98 4.27 -12.55
C PHE A 62 -15.03 3.15 -12.70
N PHE A 63 -16.15 3.24 -11.98
CA PHE A 63 -17.21 2.22 -12.03
C PHE A 63 -18.42 2.71 -12.83
N GLU A 64 -18.85 1.89 -13.78
CA GLU A 64 -20.11 2.07 -14.49
C GLU A 64 -20.90 0.74 -14.44
N PRO A 65 -22.08 0.70 -13.78
CA PRO A 65 -22.72 1.78 -13.01
C PRO A 65 -21.94 2.17 -11.74
N PRO A 66 -22.23 3.35 -11.13
CA PRO A 66 -21.57 3.78 -9.89
C PRO A 66 -21.71 2.78 -8.74
N LEU A 67 -20.73 2.79 -7.84
CA LEU A 67 -20.75 1.95 -6.65
C LEU A 67 -21.99 2.22 -5.77
N PRO A 68 -22.55 1.20 -5.08
CA PRO A 68 -23.60 1.42 -4.11
C PRO A 68 -23.16 2.41 -3.02
N ALA A 69 -24.09 3.29 -2.60
CA ALA A 69 -23.79 4.41 -1.70
C ALA A 69 -23.05 3.98 -0.41
N LYS A 70 -23.40 2.83 0.18
CA LYS A 70 -22.72 2.32 1.38
C LYS A 70 -21.25 1.98 1.14
N LYS A 71 -20.92 1.39 -0.01
CA LYS A 71 -19.53 1.06 -0.38
C LYS A 71 -18.74 2.32 -0.71
N ALA A 72 -19.34 3.27 -1.44
CA ALA A 72 -18.70 4.55 -1.73
C ALA A 72 -18.41 5.37 -0.46
N GLU A 73 -19.34 5.35 0.52
CA GLU A 73 -19.14 5.94 1.84
C GLU A 73 -17.99 5.28 2.61
N ALA A 74 -17.91 3.94 2.61
CA ALA A 74 -16.82 3.21 3.24
C ALA A 74 -15.45 3.59 2.63
N ILE A 75 -15.36 3.70 1.30
CA ILE A 75 -14.15 4.17 0.60
C ILE A 75 -13.77 5.59 1.06
N ARG A 76 -14.74 6.49 1.23
CA ARG A 76 -14.48 7.87 1.69
C ARG A 76 -14.01 7.90 3.15
N LYS A 77 -14.67 7.17 4.03
CA LYS A 77 -14.38 7.12 5.48
C LYS A 77 -13.05 6.48 5.82
N LEU A 78 -12.68 5.38 5.16
CA LEU A 78 -11.43 4.68 5.46
C LEU A 78 -10.24 5.60 5.20
N GLY A 79 -9.34 5.71 6.17
CA GLY A 79 -8.11 6.46 6.03
C GLY A 79 -7.15 5.76 5.07
N PHE A 80 -6.37 6.52 4.33
CA PHE A 80 -5.24 6.02 3.57
C PHE A 80 -4.06 6.95 3.82
N GLY A 81 -3.06 6.46 4.56
CA GLY A 81 -1.96 7.28 5.04
C GLY A 81 -0.80 7.31 4.04
N THR A 82 0.21 8.11 4.35
CA THR A 82 1.48 8.14 3.62
C THR A 82 2.63 7.86 4.59
N ASN A 83 3.49 6.90 4.23
CA ASN A 83 4.71 6.56 4.95
C ASN A 83 5.82 6.24 3.93
N ASN A 84 6.84 7.09 3.87
CA ASN A 84 7.98 6.95 2.97
C ASN A 84 9.25 6.52 3.70
N LYS A 85 10.17 5.94 2.93
CA LYS A 85 11.53 5.64 3.34
C LYS A 85 12.51 6.54 2.60
N ILE A 86 13.55 6.98 3.30
CA ILE A 86 14.66 7.75 2.74
C ILE A 86 15.95 6.98 3.06
N PHE A 87 16.63 6.49 2.04
CA PHE A 87 17.90 5.80 2.14
C PHE A 87 19.01 6.81 1.87
N LEU A 88 19.94 6.94 2.82
CA LEU A 88 21.09 7.82 2.74
C LEU A 88 22.35 6.96 2.69
N GLU A 89 23.10 7.05 1.61
CA GLU A 89 24.38 6.36 1.47
C GLU A 89 25.53 7.26 1.94
N PHE A 90 26.47 6.69 2.68
CA PHE A 90 27.68 7.36 3.15
C PHE A 90 28.91 6.66 2.61
N GLU A 91 29.97 7.43 2.36
CA GLU A 91 31.28 6.89 1.99
C GLU A 91 31.91 6.13 3.15
N GLU A 92 31.78 6.67 4.37
CA GLU A 92 32.26 6.05 5.61
C GLU A 92 31.16 6.17 6.68
N PRO A 93 30.97 5.15 7.53
CA PRO A 93 29.99 5.21 8.60
C PRO A 93 30.49 6.17 9.69
N PHE A 94 29.61 7.06 10.17
CA PHE A 94 29.90 7.91 11.33
C PHE A 94 29.37 7.33 12.65
N TRP A 95 28.64 6.21 12.57
CA TRP A 95 28.03 5.51 13.71
C TRP A 95 28.88 4.33 14.14
N GLU A 96 28.68 3.87 15.38
CA GLU A 96 29.40 2.73 15.95
C GLU A 96 29.06 1.40 15.24
N PRO A 97 29.98 0.43 15.19
CA PRO A 97 29.76 -0.84 14.47
C PRO A 97 28.56 -1.67 14.92
N ASP A 98 28.14 -1.54 16.18
CA ASP A 98 26.98 -2.23 16.77
C ASP A 98 25.70 -1.37 16.77
N CYS A 99 25.77 -0.14 16.25
CA CYS A 99 24.62 0.73 16.13
C CYS A 99 23.61 0.16 15.15
N GLN A 100 22.38 -0.09 15.62
CA GLN A 100 21.27 -0.55 14.78
C GLN A 100 20.27 0.57 14.46
N PHE A 101 20.13 1.53 15.38
CA PHE A 101 19.14 2.60 15.26
C PHE A 101 19.71 3.91 15.78
N ILE A 102 19.44 4.99 15.05
CA ILE A 102 19.65 6.36 15.50
C ILE A 102 18.26 6.99 15.65
N GLN A 103 17.83 7.24 16.88
CA GLN A 103 16.55 7.88 17.15
C GLN A 103 16.72 9.38 17.30
N VAL A 104 15.77 10.14 16.74
CA VAL A 104 15.76 11.60 16.80
C VAL A 104 14.57 12.03 17.66
N VAL A 105 14.86 12.73 18.76
CA VAL A 105 13.85 13.25 19.69
C VAL A 105 13.93 14.77 19.70
N TRP A 106 12.80 15.44 19.55
CA TRP A 106 12.70 16.89 19.54
C TRP A 106 12.06 17.38 20.86
N GLU A 107 12.72 18.30 21.57
CA GLU A 107 12.27 18.80 22.87
C GLU A 107 11.02 19.69 22.78
N ASP A 108 10.89 20.44 21.69
CA ASP A 108 9.87 21.48 21.46
C ASP A 108 8.68 20.99 20.62
N THR A 109 8.43 19.67 20.58
CA THR A 109 7.25 19.09 19.92
C THR A 109 6.36 18.38 20.93
N SER A 110 5.21 18.97 21.25
CA SER A 110 4.11 18.23 21.89
C SER A 110 3.21 17.64 20.80
N PRO A 111 2.85 16.34 20.85
CA PRO A 111 1.89 15.75 19.91
C PRO A 111 0.47 16.33 20.07
N LEU A 112 0.23 17.12 21.12
CA LEU A 112 -1.04 17.77 21.43
C LEU A 112 -1.08 19.25 21.02
N GLN A 113 -0.01 19.79 20.47
CA GLN A 113 0.06 21.19 20.04
C GLN A 113 0.24 21.27 18.53
N ASP A 114 -0.65 22.01 17.87
CA ASP A 114 -0.46 22.40 16.49
C ASP A 114 0.72 23.37 16.42
N SER A 115 1.80 22.93 15.78
CA SER A 115 2.95 23.79 15.52
C SER A 115 2.57 24.77 14.40
N PRO A 116 2.60 26.10 14.63
CA PRO A 116 2.26 27.11 13.62
C PRO A 116 3.36 27.27 12.54
N LEU A 117 4.38 26.42 12.57
CA LEU A 117 5.52 26.48 11.67
C LEU A 117 5.19 25.86 10.31
N SER A 118 5.72 26.47 9.25
CA SER A 118 5.64 25.96 7.88
C SER A 118 6.18 24.52 7.79
N LEU A 119 5.58 23.71 6.92
CA LEU A 119 6.11 22.38 6.58
C LEU A 119 7.54 22.47 6.06
N GLN A 120 7.88 23.57 5.37
CA GLN A 120 9.23 23.83 4.85
C GLN A 120 10.30 23.75 5.96
N ASP A 121 9.99 24.24 7.16
CA ASP A 121 10.94 24.34 8.27
C ASP A 121 10.86 23.15 9.24
N THR A 122 9.84 22.29 9.10
CA THR A 122 9.51 21.30 10.15
C THR A 122 9.22 19.90 9.64
N TRP A 123 9.22 19.64 8.33
CA TRP A 123 8.87 18.32 7.80
C TRP A 123 9.75 17.20 8.39
N PHE A 124 11.06 17.47 8.53
CA PHE A 124 12.03 16.53 9.08
C PHE A 124 11.79 16.22 10.56
N LYS A 125 11.00 17.02 11.29
CA LYS A 125 10.63 16.73 12.69
C LYS A 125 9.73 15.50 12.82
N LYS A 126 9.12 15.03 11.73
CA LYS A 126 8.33 13.77 11.69
C LYS A 126 9.14 12.54 11.27
N LEU A 127 10.46 12.66 11.17
CA LEU A 127 11.33 11.49 11.08
C LEU A 127 11.23 10.68 12.38
N ILE A 128 10.94 9.39 12.26
CA ILE A 128 10.86 8.48 13.41
C ILE A 128 12.26 8.11 13.91
N GLY A 129 13.25 8.15 13.00
CA GLY A 129 14.64 7.78 13.24
C GLY A 129 15.25 7.15 12.00
N PHE A 130 16.47 6.66 12.15
CA PHE A 130 17.24 5.99 11.11
C PHE A 130 17.55 4.55 11.56
N LEU A 131 17.19 3.58 10.71
CA LEU A 131 17.66 2.21 10.82
C LEU A 131 19.01 2.10 10.09
N VAL A 132 20.01 1.54 10.74
CA VAL A 132 21.28 1.17 10.11
C VAL A 132 21.05 -0.11 9.32
N LEU A 133 21.22 -0.06 8.00
CA LEU A 133 21.12 -1.25 7.18
C LEU A 133 22.42 -2.05 7.24
N PRO A 134 22.36 -3.39 7.10
CA PRO A 134 23.56 -4.21 6.99
C PRO A 134 24.43 -3.70 5.83
N SER A 135 25.72 -3.51 6.12
CA SER A 135 26.71 -3.12 5.12
C SER A 135 26.72 -4.14 3.99
N PHE A 136 26.69 -3.65 2.75
CA PHE A 136 26.88 -4.49 1.57
C PHE A 136 28.05 -3.91 0.79
N GLU A 137 29.13 -4.68 0.66
CA GLU A 137 30.40 -4.20 0.11
C GLU A 137 30.89 -2.94 0.85
N SER A 138 31.20 -1.87 0.12
CA SER A 138 31.63 -0.57 0.67
C SER A 138 30.49 0.42 0.86
N SER A 139 29.22 -0.01 0.77
CA SER A 139 28.07 0.90 0.95
C SER A 139 27.58 0.90 2.40
N HIS A 140 27.53 2.09 2.99
CA HIS A 140 27.03 2.34 4.34
C HIS A 140 25.72 3.11 4.27
N VAL A 141 24.59 2.49 4.68
CA VAL A 141 23.26 3.05 4.42
C VAL A 141 22.44 3.23 5.70
N LEU A 142 21.90 4.43 5.87
CA LEU A 142 20.84 4.73 6.83
C LEU A 142 19.48 4.74 6.14
N CYS A 143 18.48 4.09 6.72
CA CYS A 143 17.09 4.13 6.27
C CYS A 143 16.23 4.94 7.26
N ALA A 144 15.84 6.14 6.85
CA ALA A 144 14.94 6.99 7.61
C ALA A 144 13.47 6.69 7.26
N PHE A 145 12.58 6.80 8.25
CA PHE A 145 11.13 6.66 8.07
C PHE A 145 10.44 7.99 8.33
N ILE A 146 9.52 8.37 7.44
CA ILE A 146 8.72 9.59 7.57
C ILE A 146 7.26 9.31 7.21
N ALA A 147 6.33 9.89 7.98
CA ALA A 147 4.90 9.68 7.80
C ALA A 147 4.07 10.98 7.85
N GLY A 148 2.83 10.89 7.39
CA GLY A 148 1.85 11.99 7.44
C GLY A 148 2.08 13.07 6.37
N LEU A 149 1.54 14.27 6.59
CA LEU A 149 1.63 15.40 5.64
C LEU A 149 3.08 15.82 5.39
N GLN A 150 3.96 15.65 6.37
CA GLN A 150 5.39 15.90 6.24
C GLN A 150 6.06 14.92 5.27
N SER A 151 5.58 13.68 5.21
CA SER A 151 6.02 12.71 4.20
C SER A 151 5.58 13.12 2.80
N GLU A 152 4.36 13.65 2.66
CA GLU A 152 3.82 14.12 1.38
C GLU A 152 4.55 15.37 0.89
N PHE A 153 4.80 16.33 1.78
CA PHE A 153 5.63 17.50 1.49
C PHE A 153 7.06 17.10 1.10
N MET A 154 7.66 16.12 1.79
CA MET A 154 8.98 15.62 1.42
C MET A 154 9.01 15.12 -0.03
N GLU A 155 7.94 14.51 -0.56
CA GLU A 155 7.91 14.05 -1.96
C GLU A 155 8.03 15.19 -2.98
N THR A 156 7.65 16.42 -2.62
CA THR A 156 7.70 17.58 -3.52
C THR A 156 9.08 18.23 -3.61
N LEU A 157 9.95 17.95 -2.64
CA LEU A 157 11.32 18.50 -2.59
C LEU A 157 12.22 17.83 -3.63
N SER A 158 13.33 18.45 -4.00
CA SER A 158 14.40 17.83 -4.78
C SER A 158 15.25 16.87 -3.92
N ASP A 159 16.06 16.02 -4.55
CA ASP A 159 16.96 15.12 -3.82
C ASP A 159 18.03 15.90 -3.05
N GLU A 160 18.51 17.02 -3.61
CA GLU A 160 19.47 17.93 -2.99
C GLU A 160 18.89 18.61 -1.74
N GLU A 161 17.63 19.06 -1.80
CA GLU A 161 16.96 19.69 -0.65
C GLU A 161 16.77 18.70 0.51
N VAL A 162 16.42 17.45 0.19
CA VAL A 162 16.31 16.36 1.19
C VAL A 162 17.68 16.04 1.78
N LEU A 163 18.71 15.89 0.95
CA LEU A 163 20.09 15.62 1.41
C LEU A 163 20.60 16.73 2.32
N LEU A 164 20.40 17.99 1.94
CA LEU A 164 20.81 19.15 2.74
C LEU A 164 20.11 19.14 4.11
N SER A 165 18.79 18.97 4.11
CA SER A 165 17.98 18.95 5.33
C SER A 165 18.40 17.82 6.28
N LEU A 166 18.55 16.60 5.75
CA LEU A 166 18.92 15.45 6.57
C LEU A 166 20.36 15.51 7.06
N THR A 167 21.27 16.07 6.27
CA THR A 167 22.65 16.35 6.71
C THR A 167 22.65 17.32 7.90
N GLN A 168 21.84 18.39 7.85
CA GLN A 168 21.71 19.32 8.96
C GLN A 168 21.11 18.66 10.21
N VAL A 169 20.10 17.81 10.04
CA VAL A 169 19.52 17.02 11.14
C VAL A 169 20.59 16.13 11.78
N LEU A 170 21.33 15.36 10.99
CA LEU A 170 22.37 14.46 11.50
C LEU A 170 23.50 15.23 12.19
N ARG A 171 23.97 16.35 11.64
CA ARG A 171 24.96 17.23 12.28
C ARG A 171 24.49 17.75 13.63
N ARG A 172 23.22 18.16 13.72
CA ARG A 172 22.61 18.65 14.96
C ARG A 172 22.49 17.53 16.00
N VAL A 173 21.98 16.37 15.61
CA VAL A 173 21.73 15.23 16.51
C VAL A 173 23.04 14.61 17.01
N THR A 174 24.06 14.54 16.16
CA THR A 174 25.39 14.01 16.54
C THR A 174 26.27 15.03 17.26
N GLY A 175 25.90 16.31 17.26
CA GLY A 175 26.76 17.40 17.75
C GLY A 175 28.01 17.63 16.90
N ASN A 176 28.12 17.03 15.71
CA ASN A 176 29.26 17.15 14.82
C ASN A 176 28.92 18.02 13.60
N PRO A 177 29.30 19.32 13.58
CA PRO A 177 29.01 20.21 12.46
C PRO A 177 29.79 19.87 11.17
N GLN A 178 30.87 19.09 11.28
CA GLN A 178 31.73 18.69 10.16
C GLN A 178 31.37 17.32 9.58
N LEU A 179 30.30 16.68 10.09
CA LEU A 179 29.82 15.39 9.58
C LEU A 179 29.59 15.49 8.05
N PRO A 180 30.24 14.63 7.24
CA PRO A 180 30.08 14.65 5.78
C PRO A 180 28.62 14.44 5.38
N ALA A 181 28.17 15.12 4.32
CA ALA A 181 26.86 14.86 3.75
C ALA A 181 26.80 13.42 3.20
N ALA A 182 25.60 12.86 3.16
CA ALA A 182 25.38 11.61 2.45
C ALA A 182 25.74 11.79 0.95
N LYS A 183 26.37 10.76 0.38
CA LYS A 183 26.82 10.71 -1.02
C LYS A 183 25.64 10.68 -1.99
N SER A 184 24.60 9.93 -1.63
CA SER A 184 23.42 9.74 -2.46
C SER A 184 22.17 9.56 -1.59
N VAL A 185 21.02 9.81 -2.20
CA VAL A 185 19.71 9.57 -1.58
C VAL A 185 18.83 8.76 -2.52
N LEU A 186 18.13 7.77 -1.97
CA LEU A 186 17.02 7.09 -2.63
C LEU A 186 15.80 7.22 -1.73
N ARG A 187 14.65 7.64 -2.26
CA ARG A 187 13.44 7.81 -1.46
C ARG A 187 12.20 7.30 -2.18
N SER A 188 11.26 6.77 -1.40
CA SER A 188 9.95 6.42 -1.93
C SER A 188 9.07 7.67 -2.07
N ARG A 189 8.14 7.63 -3.03
CA ARG A 189 7.11 8.66 -3.24
C ARG A 189 5.73 8.02 -3.39
N TRP A 190 5.28 7.34 -2.33
CA TRP A 190 4.06 6.53 -2.38
C TRP A 190 2.78 7.36 -2.60
N HIS A 191 2.73 8.59 -2.13
CA HIS A 191 1.58 9.48 -2.28
C HIS A 191 1.44 9.98 -3.72
N SER A 192 2.53 10.47 -4.31
CA SER A 192 2.55 10.97 -5.68
C SER A 192 2.52 9.85 -6.71
N ALA A 193 2.79 8.59 -6.31
CA ALA A 193 2.71 7.45 -7.19
C ALA A 193 1.28 7.29 -7.74
N PRO A 194 1.06 7.43 -9.05
CA PRO A 194 -0.26 7.76 -9.63
C PRO A 194 -1.35 6.73 -9.36
N TYR A 195 -0.95 5.51 -9.06
CA TYR A 195 -1.87 4.43 -8.83
C TYR A 195 -1.80 3.88 -7.42
N THR A 196 -0.85 4.29 -6.56
CA THR A 196 -0.80 3.89 -5.13
C THR A 196 -1.43 4.95 -4.25
N ARG A 197 -1.12 6.24 -4.50
CA ARG A 197 -1.76 7.38 -3.86
C ARG A 197 -1.73 7.35 -2.32
N GLY A 198 -0.65 6.81 -1.75
CA GLY A 198 -0.43 6.64 -0.31
C GLY A 198 0.24 5.30 0.01
N SER A 199 0.45 4.97 1.27
CA SER A 199 1.13 3.75 1.72
C SER A 199 0.16 2.60 2.00
N TYR A 200 -0.73 2.77 2.98
CA TYR A 200 -1.67 1.74 3.45
C TYR A 200 -2.86 2.34 4.20
N SER A 201 -3.93 1.54 4.32
CA SER A 201 -5.16 1.95 5.00
C SER A 201 -4.97 2.15 6.50
N TYR A 202 -5.85 2.94 7.11
CA TYR A 202 -6.01 3.03 8.56
C TYR A 202 -7.47 3.36 8.91
N VAL A 203 -7.91 3.05 10.13
CA VAL A 203 -9.26 3.42 10.60
C VAL A 203 -9.23 4.89 11.03
N ALA A 204 -9.72 5.77 10.16
CA ALA A 204 -9.77 7.21 10.42
C ALA A 204 -10.86 7.57 11.45
N VAL A 205 -10.79 8.79 11.98
CA VAL A 205 -11.86 9.34 12.82
C VAL A 205 -13.17 9.34 12.02
N GLY A 206 -14.21 8.70 12.58
CA GLY A 206 -15.51 8.53 11.92
C GLY A 206 -15.62 7.27 11.05
N SER A 207 -14.56 6.46 10.94
CA SER A 207 -14.56 5.14 10.32
C SER A 207 -14.53 4.03 11.40
N THR A 208 -14.91 2.81 11.02
CA THR A 208 -14.85 1.64 11.88
C THR A 208 -14.39 0.40 11.11
N GLY A 209 -14.15 -0.71 11.81
CA GLY A 209 -13.87 -1.99 11.15
C GLY A 209 -14.97 -2.45 10.20
N ASP A 210 -16.21 -1.97 10.36
CA ASP A 210 -17.33 -2.34 9.49
C ASP A 210 -17.15 -1.78 8.08
N ASP A 211 -16.43 -0.68 7.93
CA ASP A 211 -16.08 -0.14 6.61
C ASP A 211 -15.15 -1.10 5.85
N LEU A 212 -14.23 -1.79 6.52
CA LEU A 212 -13.38 -2.83 5.91
C LEU A 212 -14.21 -4.05 5.46
N ASP A 213 -15.24 -4.42 6.22
CA ASP A 213 -16.14 -5.49 5.83
C ASP A 213 -17.01 -5.09 4.63
N LEU A 214 -17.50 -3.85 4.59
CA LEU A 214 -18.20 -3.29 3.42
C LEU A 214 -17.30 -3.25 2.18
N MET A 215 -16.02 -2.93 2.33
CA MET A 215 -15.05 -3.00 1.25
C MET A 215 -14.95 -4.41 0.67
N ALA A 216 -14.94 -5.44 1.52
CA ALA A 216 -14.85 -6.85 1.15
C ALA A 216 -16.13 -7.45 0.52
N GLN A 217 -17.28 -6.78 0.62
CA GLN A 217 -18.53 -7.30 0.06
C GLN A 217 -18.47 -7.35 -1.48
N PRO A 218 -18.89 -8.45 -2.12
CA PRO A 218 -18.96 -8.52 -3.57
C PRO A 218 -20.09 -7.62 -4.10
N LEU A 219 -20.04 -7.34 -5.40
CA LEU A 219 -21.13 -6.70 -6.14
C LEU A 219 -21.61 -7.64 -7.26
N PRO A 220 -22.91 -7.67 -7.59
CA PRO A 220 -24.02 -7.14 -6.79
C PRO A 220 -24.13 -7.86 -5.42
N ALA A 221 -24.66 -7.15 -4.42
CA ALA A 221 -24.77 -7.67 -3.04
C ALA A 221 -25.83 -8.78 -2.91
N ASP A 222 -26.89 -8.68 -3.72
CA ASP A 222 -27.91 -9.67 -3.94
C ASP A 222 -27.41 -10.68 -4.99
N GLY A 223 -26.64 -11.66 -4.53
CA GLY A 223 -26.04 -12.75 -5.32
C GLY A 223 -27.05 -13.71 -5.95
N THR A 224 -28.01 -13.20 -6.73
CA THR A 224 -28.85 -14.03 -7.59
C THR A 224 -27.95 -14.69 -8.64
N GLY A 225 -27.97 -16.03 -8.67
CA GLY A 225 -26.87 -16.90 -9.12
C GLY A 225 -26.47 -16.85 -10.60
N THR A 226 -26.93 -15.86 -11.36
CA THR A 226 -26.69 -15.72 -12.80
C THR A 226 -25.99 -14.42 -13.20
N GLN A 227 -25.78 -13.46 -12.28
CA GLN A 227 -25.17 -12.16 -12.60
C GLN A 227 -23.64 -12.17 -12.43
N LEU A 228 -22.94 -11.39 -13.25
CA LEU A 228 -21.50 -11.14 -13.13
C LEU A 228 -21.18 -10.58 -11.73
N GLN A 229 -20.21 -11.19 -11.05
CA GLN A 229 -19.77 -10.80 -9.71
C GLN A 229 -18.44 -10.03 -9.78
N VAL A 230 -18.36 -8.92 -9.05
CA VAL A 230 -17.14 -8.14 -8.78
C VAL A 230 -16.75 -8.37 -7.33
N LEU A 231 -15.60 -8.99 -7.11
CA LEU A 231 -15.07 -9.33 -5.80
C LEU A 231 -13.91 -8.40 -5.46
N PHE A 232 -13.73 -8.10 -4.18
CA PHE A 232 -12.74 -7.13 -3.71
C PHE A 232 -11.74 -7.80 -2.78
N ALA A 233 -10.47 -7.79 -3.18
CA ALA A 233 -9.34 -8.25 -2.38
C ALA A 233 -8.28 -7.16 -2.28
N GLY A 234 -7.46 -7.23 -1.23
CA GLY A 234 -6.46 -6.24 -0.87
C GLY A 234 -6.44 -5.98 0.63
N GLU A 235 -5.38 -5.34 1.12
CA GLU A 235 -5.23 -5.09 2.56
C GLU A 235 -6.39 -4.29 3.16
N ALA A 236 -6.95 -3.34 2.41
CA ALA A 236 -8.10 -2.53 2.82
C ALA A 236 -9.44 -3.29 2.79
N THR A 237 -9.40 -4.61 2.67
CA THR A 237 -10.59 -5.49 2.71
C THR A 237 -10.50 -6.53 3.82
N HIS A 238 -9.47 -6.49 4.67
CA HIS A 238 -9.28 -7.49 5.73
C HIS A 238 -9.42 -6.85 7.12
N ARG A 239 -10.56 -7.04 7.78
CA ARG A 239 -10.89 -6.41 9.08
C ARG A 239 -9.79 -6.49 10.15
N THR A 240 -9.19 -7.67 10.32
CA THR A 240 -8.21 -7.91 11.39
C THR A 240 -6.76 -7.58 11.03
N PHE A 241 -6.41 -7.67 9.74
CA PHE A 241 -5.02 -7.62 9.26
C PHE A 241 -4.85 -6.58 8.14
N TYR A 242 -5.65 -5.52 8.16
CA TYR A 242 -5.48 -4.39 7.25
C TYR A 242 -4.10 -3.76 7.40
N SER A 243 -3.65 -3.03 6.38
CA SER A 243 -2.30 -2.46 6.27
C SER A 243 -1.15 -3.46 6.16
N THR A 244 -1.40 -4.76 6.03
CA THR A 244 -0.35 -5.79 5.99
C THR A 244 -0.32 -6.60 4.68
N THR A 245 0.87 -7.13 4.36
CA THR A 245 1.07 -8.03 3.22
C THR A 245 0.31 -9.34 3.39
N HIS A 246 0.32 -9.93 4.59
CA HIS A 246 -0.38 -11.19 4.85
C HIS A 246 -1.90 -11.00 4.84
N GLY A 247 -2.43 -9.88 5.34
CA GLY A 247 -3.85 -9.55 5.20
C GLY A 247 -4.29 -9.42 3.75
N ALA A 248 -3.45 -8.80 2.90
CA ALA A 248 -3.69 -8.78 1.46
C ALA A 248 -3.70 -10.19 0.85
N LEU A 249 -2.73 -11.06 1.17
CA LEU A 249 -2.70 -12.44 0.71
C LEU A 249 -3.98 -13.21 1.11
N LEU A 250 -4.34 -13.16 2.40
CA LEU A 250 -5.50 -13.84 2.95
C LEU A 250 -6.81 -13.35 2.31
N SER A 251 -6.92 -12.05 2.01
CA SER A 251 -8.08 -11.52 1.28
C SER A 251 -8.17 -12.06 -0.15
N GLY A 252 -7.03 -12.34 -0.80
CA GLY A 252 -6.98 -12.99 -2.10
C GLY A 252 -7.50 -14.42 -2.06
N TRP A 253 -7.07 -15.20 -1.06
CA TRP A 253 -7.59 -16.54 -0.82
C TRP A 253 -9.09 -16.54 -0.52
N ARG A 254 -9.56 -15.58 0.28
CA ARG A 254 -10.99 -15.42 0.59
C ARG A 254 -11.84 -15.24 -0.66
N GLU A 255 -11.45 -14.34 -1.57
CA GLU A 255 -12.22 -14.14 -2.80
C GLU A 255 -12.09 -15.29 -3.80
N ALA A 256 -10.95 -15.99 -3.83
CA ALA A 256 -10.81 -17.22 -4.61
C ALA A 256 -11.76 -18.32 -4.12
N ASP A 257 -11.84 -18.54 -2.80
CA ASP A 257 -12.75 -19.52 -2.21
C ASP A 257 -14.23 -19.13 -2.44
N ARG A 258 -14.56 -17.83 -2.41
CA ARG A 258 -15.90 -17.32 -2.82
C ARG A 258 -16.22 -17.66 -4.27
N LEU A 259 -15.27 -17.45 -5.18
CA LEU A 259 -15.44 -17.79 -6.61
C LEU A 259 -15.62 -19.28 -6.84
N ILE A 260 -14.87 -20.13 -6.13
CA ILE A 260 -15.00 -21.58 -6.21
C ILE A 260 -16.42 -21.99 -5.80
N GLY A 261 -16.91 -21.50 -4.65
CA GLY A 261 -18.28 -21.80 -4.19
C GLY A 261 -19.37 -21.37 -5.18
N LEU A 262 -19.22 -20.19 -5.80
CA LEU A 262 -20.13 -19.72 -6.85
C LEU A 262 -20.08 -20.62 -8.09
N TRP A 263 -18.88 -21.01 -8.52
CA TRP A 263 -18.69 -21.83 -9.71
C TRP A 263 -19.29 -23.23 -9.54
N ASP A 264 -19.03 -23.87 -8.41
CA ASP A 264 -19.52 -25.21 -8.12
C ASP A 264 -21.04 -25.25 -8.01
N SER A 265 -21.64 -24.25 -7.35
CA SER A 265 -23.09 -24.09 -7.25
C SER A 265 -23.75 -23.97 -8.64
N GLN A 266 -23.14 -23.20 -9.56
CA GLN A 266 -23.62 -23.09 -10.93
C GLN A 266 -23.46 -24.40 -11.71
N ALA A 267 -22.33 -25.10 -11.53
CA ALA A 267 -22.07 -26.37 -12.20
C ALA A 267 -23.07 -27.47 -11.79
N GLU A 268 -23.48 -27.49 -10.51
CA GLU A 268 -24.51 -28.40 -10.01
C GLU A 268 -25.90 -28.09 -10.56
N GLN A 269 -26.30 -26.81 -10.61
CA GLN A 269 -27.59 -26.39 -11.19
C GLN A 269 -27.68 -26.66 -12.71
N SER A 270 -26.53 -26.70 -13.40
CA SER A 270 -26.44 -26.97 -14.83
C SER A 270 -26.59 -28.44 -15.21
N ARG A 271 -26.52 -29.37 -14.24
CA ARG A 271 -26.68 -30.81 -14.51
C ARG A 271 -28.17 -31.14 -14.69
N PRO A 272 -28.54 -31.87 -15.75
CA PRO A 272 -29.93 -32.32 -15.90
C PRO A 272 -30.31 -33.16 -14.67
N ARG A 273 -31.44 -32.82 -14.05
CA ARG A 273 -32.03 -33.65 -12.99
C ARG A 273 -32.51 -34.93 -13.66
N LEU A 274 -31.93 -36.07 -13.26
CA LEU A 274 -32.36 -37.40 -13.68
C LEU A 274 -33.78 -37.71 -13.18
#